data_AF-A0A947W4V2-F1
#
_entry.id   AF-A0A947W4V2-F1
#
_cell.length_a   1.000
_cell.length_b   1.000
_cell.length_c   1.000
_cell.angle_alpha   90.00
_cell.angle_beta   90.00
_cell.angle_gamma   90.00
#
_symmetry.space_group_name_H-M   'P 1'
#
loop_
_entity.id
_entity.type
_entity.pdbx_description
1 polymer ?
#
loop_
_entity_poly.entity_id
_entity_poly.type
_entity_poly.pdbx_seq_one_letter_code
_entity_poly.pdbx_strand_id
1 'polypeptide(L)'
;MNDLQYEIVKTTVKKAHLFQISRVVINSVIFIPFALIVFWIAAIVLNWISISMIVFISFFYTFLKELMIISRTKKTLINQSKFLMSKNTDATLYIPILEKVGKKTFVKSSALFIQKDKLFLEAFRSTYFSTKPTDSISVPYGKDFEITEAKLIPEEHLIKYSGTLMDTEYHFYTIDLPGLIHQLSTFITFEKGNYKDVNTTQ
;
A
#
# COMPACT_ATOMS: atom_id res chain seq x y z
N MET A 1 5.61 14.92 -13.43
CA MET A 1 5.83 13.87 -12.41
C MET A 1 6.97 13.02 -12.92
N ASN A 2 8.04 12.85 -12.14
CA ASN A 2 9.23 12.10 -12.55
C ASN A 2 8.86 10.62 -12.85
N ASP A 3 9.57 9.96 -13.76
CA ASP A 3 9.35 8.56 -14.15
C ASP A 3 9.50 7.62 -12.94
N LEU A 4 10.50 7.87 -12.10
CA LEU A 4 10.68 7.14 -10.84
C LEU A 4 9.47 7.29 -9.91
N GLN A 5 8.89 8.50 -9.82
CA GLN A 5 7.72 8.75 -8.99
C GLN A 5 6.49 7.96 -9.47
N TYR A 6 6.31 7.87 -10.79
CA TYR A 6 5.25 7.08 -11.41
C TYR A 6 5.43 5.59 -11.13
N GLU A 7 6.66 5.08 -11.28
CA GLU A 7 7.00 3.69 -11.00
C GLU A 7 6.76 3.33 -9.53
N ILE A 8 7.16 4.21 -8.61
CA ILE A 8 6.92 4.02 -7.18
C ILE A 8 5.43 3.87 -6.88
N VAL A 9 4.60 4.78 -7.38
CA VAL A 9 3.15 4.72 -7.16
C VAL A 9 2.56 3.46 -7.79
N LYS A 10 2.93 3.13 -9.03
CA LYS A 10 2.42 1.96 -9.75
C LYS A 10 2.76 0.66 -9.03
N THR A 11 4.01 0.48 -8.62
CA THR A 11 4.47 -0.71 -7.91
C THR A 11 3.86 -0.80 -6.51
N THR A 12 3.74 0.33 -5.81
CA THR A 12 3.04 0.39 -4.51
C THR A 12 1.58 -0.06 -4.63
N VAL A 13 0.83 0.44 -5.62
CA VAL A 13 -0.56 0.01 -5.86
C VAL A 13 -0.62 -1.49 -6.14
N LYS A 14 0.28 -2.00 -6.99
CA LYS A 14 0.35 -3.43 -7.31
C LYS A 14 0.66 -4.28 -6.08
N LYS A 15 1.47 -3.80 -5.13
CA LYS A 15 1.83 -4.54 -3.91
C LYS A 15 0.75 -4.46 -2.83
N ALA A 16 0.19 -3.28 -2.60
CA ALA A 16 -0.91 -3.08 -1.65
C ALA A 16 -2.17 -3.84 -2.07
N HIS A 17 -2.39 -4.00 -3.38
CA HIS A 17 -3.54 -4.70 -3.94
C HIS A 17 -3.13 -5.73 -4.99
N LEU A 18 -2.12 -6.55 -4.68
CA LEU A 18 -1.81 -7.74 -5.48
C LEU A 18 -3.15 -8.44 -5.69
N PHE A 19 -3.70 -8.41 -6.91
CA PHE A 19 -5.10 -8.72 -7.17
C PHE A 19 -5.40 -10.10 -6.59
N GLN A 20 -5.94 -10.13 -5.37
CA GLN A 20 -6.11 -11.37 -4.64
C GLN A 20 -7.40 -11.96 -5.19
N ILE A 21 -7.32 -12.67 -6.32
CA ILE A 21 -8.43 -13.49 -6.82
C ILE A 21 -8.97 -14.34 -5.66
N SER A 22 -8.08 -14.82 -4.79
CA SER A 22 -8.43 -15.48 -3.54
C SER A 22 -9.37 -14.66 -2.65
N ARG A 23 -9.22 -13.33 -2.55
CA ARG A 23 -10.13 -12.46 -1.80
C ARG A 23 -11.49 -12.35 -2.46
N VAL A 24 -11.54 -12.24 -3.79
CA VAL A 24 -12.83 -12.25 -4.52
C VAL A 24 -13.53 -13.59 -4.29
N VAL A 25 -12.82 -14.70 -4.44
CA VAL A 25 -13.34 -16.05 -4.21
C VAL A 25 -13.79 -16.24 -2.77
N ILE A 26 -12.96 -15.93 -1.77
CA ILE A 26 -13.30 -16.06 -0.34
C ILE A 26 -14.52 -15.22 0.01
N ASN A 27 -14.56 -13.96 -0.44
CA ASN A 27 -15.72 -13.10 -0.21
C ASN A 27 -16.97 -13.68 -0.88
N SER A 28 -16.88 -14.14 -2.14
CA SER A 28 -18.01 -14.76 -2.83
C SER A 28 -18.49 -16.03 -2.11
N VAL A 29 -17.58 -16.88 -1.62
CA VAL A 29 -17.90 -18.07 -0.82
C VAL A 29 -18.60 -17.73 0.49
N ILE A 30 -18.40 -16.53 1.04
CA ILE A 30 -19.13 -16.06 2.24
C ILE A 30 -20.47 -15.41 1.86
N PHE A 31 -20.47 -14.53 0.86
CA PHE A 31 -21.65 -13.78 0.44
C PHE A 31 -22.73 -14.67 -0.18
N ILE A 32 -22.35 -15.70 -0.94
CA ILE A 32 -23.32 -16.59 -1.62
C ILE A 32 -24.15 -17.39 -0.61
N PRO A 33 -23.58 -18.15 0.35
CA PRO A 33 -24.35 -18.83 1.37
C PRO A 33 -25.16 -17.86 2.23
N PHE A 34 -24.60 -16.71 2.58
CA PHE A 34 -25.34 -15.71 3.35
C PHE A 34 -26.58 -15.21 2.60
N ALA A 35 -26.45 -14.90 1.31
CA ALA A 35 -27.59 -14.53 0.48
C ALA A 35 -28.63 -15.66 0.42
N LEU A 36 -28.20 -16.91 0.20
CA LEU A 36 -29.10 -18.07 0.18
C LEU A 36 -29.84 -18.26 1.51
N ILE A 37 -29.17 -18.08 2.65
CA ILE A 37 -29.79 -18.12 3.98
C ILE A 37 -30.84 -17.01 4.13
N VAL A 38 -30.55 -15.78 3.69
CA VAL A 38 -31.51 -14.68 3.74
C VAL A 38 -32.77 -14.99 2.91
N PHE A 39 -32.59 -15.51 1.69
CA PHE A 39 -33.72 -15.91 0.84
C PHE A 39 -34.52 -17.09 1.44
N TRP A 40 -33.83 -18.04 2.08
CA TRP A 40 -34.47 -19.16 2.76
C TRP A 40 -35.31 -18.70 3.96
N ILE A 41 -34.79 -17.81 4.82
CA ILE A 41 -35.52 -17.22 5.95
C ILE A 41 -36.73 -16.41 5.46
N ALA A 42 -36.61 -15.74 4.31
CA ALA A 42 -37.70 -14.99 3.69
C ALA A 42 -38.78 -15.89 3.04
N ALA A 43 -38.67 -17.22 3.15
CA ALA A 43 -39.56 -18.20 2.53
C ALA A 43 -39.73 -18.04 1.01
N ILE A 44 -38.71 -17.50 0.33
CA ILE A 44 -38.71 -17.33 -1.13
C ILE A 44 -38.27 -18.64 -1.76
N VAL A 45 -39.12 -19.21 -2.63
CA VAL A 45 -38.79 -20.43 -3.39
C VAL A 45 -37.69 -20.10 -4.41
N LEU A 46 -36.50 -20.64 -4.19
CA LEU A 46 -35.36 -20.48 -5.10
C LEU A 46 -35.36 -21.59 -6.15
N ASN A 47 -35.48 -21.20 -7.42
CA ASN A 47 -35.22 -22.12 -8.53
C ASN A 47 -33.74 -22.05 -8.96
N TRP A 48 -33.31 -22.97 -9.83
CA TRP A 48 -31.92 -23.01 -10.32
C TRP A 48 -31.47 -21.72 -11.03
N ILE A 49 -32.40 -21.03 -11.69
CA ILE A 49 -32.12 -19.75 -12.36
C ILE A 49 -31.82 -18.68 -11.31
N SER A 50 -32.61 -18.58 -10.25
CA SER A 50 -32.39 -17.65 -9.13
C SER A 50 -31.06 -17.91 -8.43
N ILE A 51 -30.71 -19.17 -8.18
CA ILE A 51 -29.42 -19.53 -7.55
C ILE A 51 -28.25 -19.08 -8.44
N SER A 52 -28.31 -19.38 -9.74
CA SER A 52 -27.28 -18.95 -10.70
C SER A 52 -27.13 -17.42 -10.72
N MET A 53 -28.24 -16.70 -10.68
CA MET A 53 -28.24 -15.24 -10.66
C MET A 53 -27.65 -14.68 -9.36
N ILE A 54 -27.95 -15.28 -8.20
CA ILE A 54 -27.34 -14.91 -6.91
C ILE A 54 -25.82 -15.08 -6.94
N VAL A 55 -25.34 -16.21 -7.47
CA VAL A 55 -23.90 -16.48 -7.62
C VAL A 55 -23.25 -15.42 -8.51
N PHE A 56 -23.84 -15.17 -9.69
CA PHE A 56 -23.33 -14.19 -10.64
C PHE A 56 -23.29 -12.77 -10.06
N ILE A 57 -24.38 -12.32 -9.43
CA ILE A 57 -24.46 -10.99 -8.81
C ILE A 57 -23.46 -10.87 -7.66
N SER A 58 -23.33 -11.89 -6.82
CA SER A 58 -22.40 -11.88 -5.68
C SER A 58 -20.94 -11.80 -6.15
N PHE A 59 -20.60 -12.57 -7.18
CA PHE A 59 -19.27 -12.52 -7.79
C PHE A 59 -19.02 -11.15 -8.43
N PHE A 60 -19.95 -10.66 -9.25
CA PHE A 60 -19.85 -9.36 -9.91
C PHE A 60 -19.73 -8.20 -8.90
N TYR A 61 -20.53 -8.21 -7.84
CA TYR A 61 -20.47 -7.25 -6.75
C TYR A 61 -19.10 -7.26 -6.07
N THR A 62 -18.59 -8.45 -5.73
CA THR A 62 -17.30 -8.61 -5.06
C THR A 62 -16.15 -8.14 -5.95
N PHE A 63 -16.22 -8.47 -7.24
CA PHE A 63 -15.26 -8.03 -8.25
C PHE A 63 -15.25 -6.49 -8.39
N LEU A 64 -16.43 -5.87 -8.53
CA LEU A 64 -16.56 -4.43 -8.65
C LEU A 64 -16.06 -3.70 -7.38
N LYS A 65 -16.37 -4.25 -6.21
CA LYS A 65 -15.87 -3.75 -4.92
C LYS A 65 -14.34 -3.73 -4.88
N GLU A 66 -13.68 -4.78 -5.35
CA GLU A 66 -12.21 -4.84 -5.35
C GLU A 66 -11.61 -3.82 -6.34
N LEU A 67 -12.20 -3.66 -7.53
CA LEU A 67 -11.79 -2.60 -8.47
C LEU A 67 -11.92 -1.20 -7.88
N MET A 68 -13.00 -0.93 -7.14
CA MET A 68 -13.19 0.35 -6.45
C MET A 68 -12.10 0.58 -5.38
N ILE A 69 -11.71 -0.46 -4.64
CA ILE A 69 -10.65 -0.37 -3.62
C ILE A 69 -9.29 -0.04 -4.26
N ILE A 70 -8.94 -0.71 -5.36
CA ILE A 70 -7.71 -0.45 -6.12
C ILE A 70 -7.69 1.00 -6.62
N SER A 71 -8.77 1.42 -7.27
CA SER A 71 -8.92 2.78 -7.80
C SER A 71 -8.80 3.84 -6.71
N ARG A 72 -9.47 3.63 -5.56
CA ARG A 72 -9.38 4.52 -4.40
C ARG A 72 -7.96 4.60 -3.84
N THR A 73 -7.24 3.48 -3.78
CA THR A 73 -5.86 3.47 -3.28
C THR A 73 -4.92 4.22 -4.21
N LYS A 74 -5.02 3.97 -5.51
CA LYS A 74 -4.27 4.74 -6.53
C LYS A 74 -4.56 6.24 -6.40
N LYS A 75 -5.84 6.61 -6.28
CA LYS A 75 -6.26 8.00 -6.11
C LYS A 75 -5.69 8.62 -4.82
N THR A 76 -5.68 7.85 -3.73
CA THR A 76 -5.14 8.29 -2.44
C THR A 76 -3.64 8.57 -2.52
N LEU A 77 -2.84 7.65 -3.10
CA LEU A 77 -1.40 7.84 -3.29
C LEU A 77 -1.09 9.06 -4.16
N ILE A 78 -1.83 9.23 -5.26
CA ILE A 78 -1.67 10.40 -6.15
C ILE A 78 -2.00 11.69 -5.40
N ASN A 79 -3.08 11.72 -4.63
CA ASN A 79 -3.47 12.90 -3.88
C ASN A 79 -2.49 13.21 -2.74
N GLN A 80 -2.00 12.21 -2.02
CA GLN A 80 -0.95 12.37 -1.00
C GLN A 80 0.33 12.93 -1.61
N SER A 81 0.78 12.37 -2.73
CA SER A 81 1.93 12.87 -3.48
C SER A 81 1.74 14.32 -3.90
N LYS A 82 0.61 14.65 -4.53
CA LYS A 82 0.31 16.04 -4.94
C LYS A 82 0.24 17.00 -3.76
N PHE A 83 -0.43 16.59 -2.68
CA PHE A 83 -0.54 17.39 -1.47
C PHE A 83 0.84 17.69 -0.88
N LEU A 84 1.68 16.66 -0.72
CA LEU A 84 3.04 16.80 -0.21
C LEU A 84 3.89 17.73 -1.08
N MET A 85 3.87 17.52 -2.40
CA MET A 85 4.65 18.33 -3.35
C MET A 85 4.16 19.79 -3.40
N SER A 86 2.87 20.03 -3.13
CA SER A 86 2.33 21.39 -3.04
C SER A 86 2.66 22.09 -1.72
N LYS A 87 2.71 21.34 -0.60
CA LYS A 87 3.07 21.85 0.72
C LYS A 87 4.58 22.12 0.81
N ASN A 88 5.39 21.25 0.23
CA ASN A 88 6.86 21.31 0.24
C ASN A 88 7.38 21.47 -1.20
N THR A 89 7.49 22.71 -1.67
CA THR A 89 7.84 23.03 -3.08
C THR A 89 9.17 22.46 -3.55
N ASP A 90 10.10 22.20 -2.62
CA ASP A 90 11.43 21.66 -2.91
C ASP A 90 11.51 20.12 -2.72
N ALA A 91 10.37 19.45 -2.50
CA ALA A 91 10.33 18.00 -2.38
C ALA A 91 10.62 17.34 -3.75
N THR A 92 11.56 16.41 -3.77
CA THR A 92 12.02 15.75 -5.01
C THR A 92 11.39 14.39 -5.21
N LEU A 93 11.09 13.68 -4.12
CA LEU A 93 10.54 12.33 -4.17
C LEU A 93 9.54 12.09 -3.04
N TYR A 94 8.39 11.49 -3.39
CA TYR A 94 7.40 10.95 -2.46
C TYR A 94 7.47 9.41 -2.48
N ILE A 95 7.58 8.81 -1.30
CA ILE A 95 7.79 7.38 -1.10
C ILE A 95 6.68 6.87 -0.16
N PRO A 96 5.64 6.20 -0.70
CA PRO A 96 4.58 5.64 0.11
C PRO A 96 5.08 4.67 1.17
N ILE A 97 4.53 4.78 2.38
CA ILE A 97 4.78 3.80 3.43
C ILE A 97 3.68 2.74 3.41
N LEU A 98 4.13 1.49 3.54
CA LEU A 98 3.31 0.30 3.62
C LEU A 98 3.35 -0.30 5.03
N GLU A 99 2.27 -0.94 5.42
CA GLU A 99 2.16 -1.76 6.62
C GLU A 99 1.80 -3.19 6.22
N LYS A 100 2.38 -4.17 6.91
CA LYS A 100 2.09 -5.58 6.66
C LYS A 100 1.41 -6.20 7.86
N VAL A 101 0.20 -6.72 7.67
CA VAL A 101 -0.56 -7.47 8.68
C VAL A 101 -0.80 -8.88 8.16
N GLY A 102 -0.03 -9.84 8.68
CA GLY A 102 0.01 -11.20 8.16
C GLY A 102 0.52 -11.23 6.71
N LYS A 103 -0.30 -11.75 5.79
CA LYS A 103 0.03 -11.81 4.34
C LYS A 103 -0.48 -10.60 3.55
N LYS A 104 -1.07 -9.59 4.21
CA LYS A 104 -1.68 -8.44 3.56
C LYS A 104 -0.82 -7.21 3.74
N THR A 105 -0.70 -6.42 2.67
CA THR A 105 0.05 -5.17 2.64
C THR A 105 -0.93 -4.02 2.44
N PHE A 106 -0.84 -3.01 3.28
CA PHE A 106 -1.74 -1.85 3.29
C PHE A 106 -0.93 -0.57 3.11
N VAL A 107 -1.49 0.43 2.45
CA VAL A 107 -0.92 1.77 2.39
C VAL A 107 -1.23 2.50 3.70
N LYS A 108 -0.22 3.00 4.40
CA LYS A 108 -0.41 3.85 5.59
C LYS A 108 -0.77 5.28 5.18
N SER A 109 -1.35 6.02 6.11
CA SER A 109 -1.51 7.47 5.97
C SER A 109 -0.21 8.22 6.30
N SER A 110 0.90 7.73 5.75
CA SER A 110 2.23 8.31 5.93
C SER A 110 3.10 8.02 4.72
N ALA A 111 4.12 8.83 4.49
CA ALA A 111 5.10 8.63 3.43
C ALA A 111 6.46 9.16 3.86
N LEU A 112 7.53 8.61 3.29
CA LEU A 112 8.81 9.30 3.31
C LEU A 112 8.87 10.29 2.15
N PHE A 113 9.63 11.35 2.33
CA PHE A 113 9.97 12.23 1.23
C PHE A 113 11.37 12.79 1.37
N ILE A 114 11.95 13.19 0.24
CA ILE A 114 13.26 13.83 0.19
C ILE A 114 13.07 15.29 -0.17
N GLN A 115 13.69 16.18 0.59
CA GLN A 115 13.72 17.62 0.33
C GLN A 115 15.11 18.16 0.68
N LYS A 116 15.77 18.84 -0.26
CA LYS A 116 17.11 19.44 -0.06
C LYS A 116 18.12 18.48 0.58
N ASP A 117 18.23 17.28 0.04
CA ASP A 117 19.13 16.22 0.54
C ASP A 117 18.91 15.89 2.02
N LYS A 118 17.66 15.94 2.47
CA LYS A 118 17.23 15.46 3.79
C LYS A 118 16.02 14.55 3.63
N LEU A 119 15.99 13.50 4.42
CA LEU A 119 14.88 12.57 4.51
C LEU A 119 13.90 13.05 5.58
N PHE A 120 12.61 12.92 5.28
CA PHE A 120 11.52 13.28 6.19
C PHE A 120 10.45 12.20 6.17
N LEU A 121 9.72 12.10 7.28
CA LEU A 121 8.48 11.35 7.40
C LEU A 121 7.30 12.33 7.41
N GLU A 122 6.36 12.17 6.50
CA GLU A 122 5.09 12.90 6.49
C GLU A 122 3.98 11.98 6.99
N ALA A 123 3.23 12.42 8.00
CA ALA A 123 2.00 11.78 8.45
C ALA A 123 0.79 12.60 7.97
N PHE A 124 -0.10 11.99 7.19
CA PHE A 124 -1.26 12.65 6.62
C PHE A 124 -2.50 12.45 7.48
N ARG A 125 -3.22 13.53 7.75
CA ARG A 125 -4.58 13.48 8.30
C ARG A 125 -5.57 13.45 7.14
N SER A 126 -6.45 12.45 7.16
CA SER A 126 -7.53 12.31 6.18
C SER A 126 -8.85 12.06 6.90
N THR A 127 -9.92 12.72 6.46
CA THR A 127 -11.28 12.42 6.93
C THR A 127 -11.69 11.01 6.50
N TYR A 128 -12.55 10.36 7.28
CA TYR A 128 -13.06 9.02 6.96
C TYR A 128 -13.63 8.98 5.52
N PHE A 129 -13.21 7.99 4.73
CA PHE A 129 -13.50 7.84 3.29
C PHE A 129 -12.92 8.90 2.32
N SER A 130 -12.23 9.94 2.81
CA SER A 130 -11.56 10.89 1.92
C SER A 130 -10.32 10.27 1.29
N THR A 131 -10.11 10.56 0.00
CA THR A 131 -8.86 10.23 -0.70
C THR A 131 -7.87 11.39 -0.69
N LYS A 132 -8.27 12.56 -0.17
CA LYS A 132 -7.45 13.77 -0.11
C LYS A 132 -7.06 14.04 1.34
N PRO A 133 -5.77 14.24 1.64
CA PRO A 133 -5.34 14.76 2.93
C PRO A 133 -5.97 16.13 3.18
N THR A 134 -6.35 16.39 4.42
CA THR A 134 -6.81 17.70 4.88
C THR A 134 -5.68 18.47 5.56
N ASP A 135 -4.76 17.74 6.20
CA ASP A 135 -3.65 18.28 6.97
C ASP A 135 -2.53 17.22 7.04
N SER A 136 -1.35 17.60 7.50
CA SER A 136 -0.22 16.68 7.65
C SER A 136 0.90 17.26 8.51
N ILE A 137 1.66 16.39 9.17
CA ILE A 137 2.81 16.72 10.00
C ILE A 137 4.06 16.09 9.39
N SER A 138 5.11 16.90 9.26
CA SER A 138 6.41 16.49 8.72
C SER A 138 7.41 16.36 9.87
N VAL A 139 8.12 15.24 9.94
CA VAL A 139 9.16 14.97 10.94
C VAL A 139 10.48 14.72 10.21
N PRO A 140 11.54 15.50 10.45
CA PRO A 140 12.84 15.26 9.84
C PRO A 140 13.47 13.97 10.37
N TYR A 141 14.20 13.28 9.50
CA TYR A 141 15.07 12.19 9.90
C TYR A 141 16.14 12.69 10.89
N GLY A 142 16.28 12.02 12.03
CA GLY A 142 17.13 12.43 13.14
C GLY A 142 16.49 12.06 14.49
N LYS A 143 16.47 13.02 15.42
CA LYS A 143 16.12 12.75 16.83
C LYS A 143 14.73 12.13 17.03
N ASP A 144 13.70 12.67 16.39
CA ASP A 144 12.32 12.24 16.61
C ASP A 144 11.87 11.15 15.62
N PHE A 145 12.66 10.88 14.59
CA PHE A 145 12.42 9.84 13.61
C PHE A 145 13.74 9.29 13.08
N GLU A 146 14.06 8.05 13.43
CA GLU A 146 15.28 7.38 13.00
C GLU A 146 14.95 6.00 12.42
N ILE A 147 15.71 5.59 11.41
CA ILE A 147 15.63 4.26 10.81
C ILE A 147 16.91 3.54 11.21
N THR A 148 16.78 2.58 12.11
CA THR A 148 17.91 1.83 12.67
C THR A 148 18.29 0.64 11.79
N GLU A 149 17.31 0.06 11.07
CA GLU A 149 17.51 -1.13 10.24
C GLU A 149 16.71 -0.98 8.94
N ALA A 150 17.33 -1.31 7.80
CA ALA A 150 16.66 -1.47 6.53
C ALA A 150 17.04 -2.82 5.91
N LYS A 151 16.05 -3.71 5.82
CA LYS A 151 16.23 -5.10 5.36
C LYS A 151 15.44 -5.37 4.09
N LEU A 152 16.13 -5.80 3.04
CA LEU A 152 15.50 -6.22 1.79
C LEU A 152 14.78 -7.57 1.98
N ILE A 153 13.57 -7.68 1.43
CA ILE A 153 12.77 -8.91 1.38
C ILE A 153 12.50 -9.23 -0.10
N PRO A 154 13.44 -9.91 -0.79
CA PRO A 154 13.40 -10.08 -2.24
C PRO A 154 12.16 -10.84 -2.71
N GLU A 155 11.74 -11.88 -1.98
CA GLU A 155 10.58 -12.71 -2.34
C GLU A 155 9.27 -11.92 -2.39
N GLU A 156 9.20 -10.83 -1.63
CA GLU A 156 8.03 -9.95 -1.59
C GLU A 156 8.23 -8.67 -2.41
N HIS A 157 9.45 -8.43 -2.91
CA HIS A 157 9.91 -7.14 -3.47
C HIS A 157 9.51 -5.96 -2.58
N LEU A 158 9.83 -6.08 -1.29
CA LEU A 158 9.61 -5.07 -0.27
C LEU A 158 10.90 -4.83 0.50
N ILE A 159 10.99 -3.64 1.09
CA ILE A 159 12.03 -3.28 2.05
C ILE A 159 11.34 -3.12 3.39
N LYS A 160 11.80 -3.84 4.41
CA LYS A 160 11.36 -3.66 5.80
C LYS A 160 12.27 -2.64 6.47
N TYR A 161 11.68 -1.68 7.14
CA TYR A 161 12.36 -0.72 7.99
C TYR A 161 11.97 -0.95 9.45
N SER A 162 12.97 -0.90 10.31
CA SER A 162 12.82 -0.81 11.76
C SER A 162 13.44 0.50 12.20
N GLY A 163 12.81 1.18 13.15
CA GLY A 163 13.27 2.47 13.62
C GLY A 163 12.48 2.96 14.82
N THR A 164 12.65 4.23 15.13
CA THR A 164 11.96 4.91 16.23
C THR A 164 11.22 6.13 15.70
N LEU A 165 10.04 6.39 16.25
CA LEU A 165 9.26 7.61 16.03
C LEU A 165 8.79 8.12 17.39
N MET A 166 9.26 9.28 17.82
CA MET A 166 8.98 9.85 19.15
C MET A 166 9.20 8.81 20.28
N ASP A 167 10.40 8.21 20.30
CA ASP A 167 10.82 7.18 21.26
C ASP A 167 10.00 5.87 21.25
N THR A 168 9.12 5.68 20.26
CA THR A 168 8.33 4.46 20.09
C THR A 168 8.85 3.65 18.91
N GLU A 169 8.91 2.32 19.06
CA GLU A 169 9.26 1.43 17.95
C GLU A 169 8.31 1.64 16.77
N TYR A 170 8.90 1.84 15.60
CA TYR A 170 8.18 2.11 14.37
C TYR A 170 8.66 1.17 13.27
N HIS A 171 7.77 0.29 12.83
CA HIS A 171 8.02 -0.64 11.74
C HIS A 171 7.15 -0.30 10.54
N PHE A 172 7.77 -0.32 9.37
CA PHE A 172 7.08 -0.06 8.14
C PHE A 172 7.81 -0.67 6.93
N TYR A 173 7.16 -0.63 5.78
CA TYR A 173 7.68 -1.18 4.55
C TYR A 173 7.65 -0.15 3.43
N THR A 174 8.56 -0.27 2.47
CA THR A 174 8.42 0.36 1.16
C THR A 174 8.63 -0.70 0.09
N ILE A 175 8.44 -0.32 -1.17
CA ILE A 175 8.69 -1.21 -2.30
C ILE A 175 10.19 -1.33 -2.58
N ASP A 176 10.61 -2.51 -3.02
CA ASP A 176 11.96 -2.71 -3.53
C ASP A 176 12.02 -2.26 -5.01
N LEU A 177 12.60 -1.09 -5.24
CA LEU A 177 12.92 -0.56 -6.56
C LEU A 177 14.38 -0.07 -6.58
N PRO A 178 15.21 -0.47 -7.56
CA PRO A 178 16.62 -0.08 -7.61
C PRO A 178 16.84 1.44 -7.54
N GLY A 179 16.05 2.23 -8.28
CA GLY A 179 16.15 3.68 -8.26
C GLY A 179 15.79 4.30 -6.91
N LEU A 180 14.86 3.69 -6.17
CA LEU A 180 14.49 4.12 -4.82
C LEU A 180 15.59 3.79 -3.81
N ILE A 181 16.15 2.57 -3.88
CA ILE A 181 17.26 2.14 -3.01
C ILE A 181 18.45 3.06 -3.20
N HIS A 182 18.80 3.39 -4.44
CA HIS A 182 19.90 4.29 -4.73
C HIS A 182 19.71 5.65 -4.05
N GLN A 183 18.50 6.23 -4.12
CA GLN A 183 18.22 7.50 -3.45
C GLN A 183 18.16 7.40 -1.92
N LEU A 184 17.72 6.26 -1.37
CA LEU A 184 17.66 6.07 0.08
C LEU A 184 19.03 5.70 0.69
N SER A 185 19.94 5.13 -0.09
CA SER A 185 21.27 4.71 0.38
C SER A 185 22.18 5.87 0.80
N THR A 186 21.84 7.10 0.43
CA THR A 186 22.53 8.30 0.91
C THR A 186 22.13 8.66 2.34
N PHE A 187 21.02 8.12 2.85
CA PHE A 187 20.47 8.43 4.17
C PHE A 187 20.48 7.24 5.12
N ILE A 188 20.29 6.02 4.59
CA ILE A 188 20.05 4.82 5.37
C ILE A 188 21.01 3.73 4.92
N THR A 189 21.60 3.00 5.88
CA THR A 189 22.39 1.81 5.58
C THR A 189 21.48 0.61 5.41
N PHE A 190 21.60 -0.08 4.27
CA PHE A 190 20.85 -1.31 4.01
C PHE A 190 21.66 -2.52 4.45
N GLU A 191 21.06 -3.40 5.25
CA GLU A 191 21.61 -4.71 5.47
C GLU A 191 21.46 -5.53 4.20
N LYS A 192 22.57 -6.14 3.73
CA LYS A 192 22.50 -7.15 2.68
C LYS A 192 21.74 -8.36 3.21
N GLY A 193 20.43 -8.39 2.98
CA GLY A 193 19.70 -9.64 2.97
C GLY A 193 20.36 -10.58 1.95
N ASN A 194 20.43 -11.89 2.24
CA ASN A 194 21.02 -12.92 1.37
C ASN A 194 20.51 -12.79 -0.09
N TYR A 195 21.18 -11.96 -0.89
CA TYR A 195 21.12 -12.01 -2.33
C TYR A 195 21.83 -13.32 -2.68
N LYS A 196 21.06 -14.36 -2.98
CA LYS A 196 21.56 -15.30 -3.98
C LYS A 196 21.70 -14.46 -5.24
N ASP A 197 22.93 -14.12 -5.59
CA ASP A 197 23.27 -13.48 -6.84
C ASP A 197 22.44 -14.13 -7.95
N VAL A 198 21.42 -13.41 -8.42
CA VAL A 198 20.76 -13.76 -9.67
C VAL A 198 21.77 -13.35 -10.72
N ASN A 199 22.65 -14.31 -11.00
CA ASN A 199 23.74 -14.33 -11.94
C ASN A 199 23.66 -13.25 -13.02
N THR A 200 24.73 -12.44 -13.05
CA THR A 200 25.64 -12.39 -14.20
C THR A 200 25.29 -13.44 -15.26
N THR A 201 24.51 -13.03 -16.25
CA THR A 201 24.67 -13.60 -17.59
C THR A 201 25.21 -12.45 -18.43
N GLN A 202 26.46 -12.65 -18.85
CA GLN A 202 27.24 -11.80 -19.74
C GLN A 202 26.51 -11.56 -21.06
#